data_AF-A0A419FDU3-F1
#
_entry.id   AF-A0A419FDU3-F1
#
_cell.length_a   1.000
_cell.length_b   1.000
_cell.length_c   1.000
_cell.angle_alpha   90.00
_cell.angle_beta   90.00
_cell.angle_gamma   90.00
#
_symmetry.space_group_name_H-M   'P 1'
#
loop_
_entity.id
_entity.type
_entity.pdbx_description
1 polymer ?
#
loop_
_entity_poly.entity_id
_entity_poly.type
_entity_poly.pdbx_seq_one_letter_code
_entity_poly.pdbx_strand_id
1 'polypeptide(L)'
;MLKKFFRKDEGFTLIEVLIVVVIVAILAAISVPIYIQYVEGARAADPQATIGSIWNQCKMYRQDHGEYPTDLQALEDEEYLEIDDATREQWEFQIVGGPQQLDQIISTSTEKMKGGAGKIVMYDVRTGKFSGYGLPSDQGSE
;
A
#
# COMPACT_ATOMS: atom_id res chain seq x y z
N MET A 1 40.94 60.50 0.97
CA MET A 1 39.88 60.20 -0.03
C MET A 1 39.75 58.69 -0.15
N LEU A 2 38.70 58.08 0.44
CA LEU A 2 38.40 56.66 0.26
C LEU A 2 37.39 56.51 -0.90
N LYS A 3 37.82 55.89 -2.00
CA LYS A 3 36.96 55.58 -3.15
C LYS A 3 36.11 54.35 -2.78
N LYS A 4 34.87 54.56 -2.32
CA LYS A 4 33.90 53.47 -2.13
C LYS A 4 33.57 52.89 -3.50
N PHE A 5 34.04 51.68 -3.78
CA PHE A 5 33.51 50.85 -4.87
C PHE A 5 32.08 50.46 -4.50
N PHE A 6 31.08 51.01 -5.19
CA PHE A 6 29.74 50.43 -5.16
C PHE A 6 29.85 49.04 -5.77
N ARG A 7 29.72 47.99 -4.94
CA ARG A 7 29.40 46.65 -5.42
C ARG A 7 28.09 46.77 -6.19
N LYS A 8 28.09 46.40 -7.48
CA LYS A 8 26.85 46.15 -8.21
C LYS A 8 26.26 44.88 -7.61
N ASP A 9 25.21 45.01 -6.82
CA ASP A 9 24.36 43.88 -6.50
C ASP A 9 23.67 43.48 -7.81
N GLU A 10 24.17 42.42 -8.44
CA GLU A 10 23.55 41.82 -9.62
C GLU A 10 22.25 41.13 -9.16
N GLY A 11 21.11 41.71 -9.56
CA GLY A 11 19.80 41.11 -9.32
C GLY A 11 19.52 39.96 -10.28
N PHE A 12 18.68 39.01 -9.86
CA PHE A 12 18.20 37.93 -10.72
C PHE A 12 17.49 38.47 -11.96
N THR A 13 17.75 37.85 -13.10
CA THR A 13 17.04 38.14 -14.35
C THR A 13 15.72 37.36 -14.41
N LEU A 14 14.73 37.91 -15.12
CA LEU A 14 13.46 37.21 -15.34
C LEU A 14 13.66 35.90 -16.11
N ILE A 15 14.66 35.84 -17.00
CA ILE A 15 14.95 34.64 -17.79
C ILE A 15 15.54 33.52 -16.93
N GLU A 16 16.35 33.83 -15.91
CA GLU A 16 16.86 32.83 -14.96
C GLU A 16 15.73 32.19 -14.16
N VAL A 17 14.80 33.01 -13.64
CA VAL A 17 13.64 32.49 -12.92
C VAL A 17 12.74 31.66 -13.86
N LEU A 18 12.55 32.11 -15.10
CA LEU A 18 11.76 31.38 -16.11
C LEU A 18 12.33 29.99 -16.38
N ILE A 19 13.64 29.87 -16.63
CA ILE A 19 14.29 28.58 -16.90
C ILE A 19 14.15 27.64 -15.69
N VAL A 20 14.32 28.15 -14.46
CA VAL A 20 14.17 27.34 -13.24
C VAL A 20 12.75 26.79 -13.11
N VAL A 21 11.72 27.63 -13.32
CA VAL A 21 10.31 27.19 -13.26
C VAL A 21 10.02 26.13 -14.33
N VAL A 22 10.55 26.30 -15.54
CA VAL A 22 10.38 25.31 -16.63
C VAL A 22 10.99 23.96 -16.26
N ILE A 23 12.21 23.95 -15.70
CA ILE A 23 12.88 22.71 -15.27
C ILE A 23 12.08 22.03 -14.16
N VAL A 24 11.64 22.78 -13.14
CA VAL A 24 10.83 22.24 -12.03
C VAL A 24 9.51 21.67 -12.53
N ALA A 25 8.85 22.31 -13.50
CA ALA A 25 7.61 21.82 -14.09
C ALA A 25 7.78 20.47 -14.80
N ILE A 26 8.87 20.30 -15.57
CA ILE A 26 9.19 19.04 -16.27
C ILE A 26 9.45 17.93 -15.24
N LEU A 27 10.26 18.22 -14.21
CA LEU A 27 10.54 17.24 -13.15
C LEU A 27 9.26 16.84 -12.41
N ALA A 28 8.43 17.82 -12.02
CA ALA A 28 7.18 17.55 -11.33
C ALA A 28 6.22 16.68 -12.17
N ALA A 29 6.13 16.90 -13.48
CA ALA A 29 5.28 16.12 -14.36
C ALA A 29 5.64 14.62 -14.37
N ILE A 30 6.93 14.28 -14.28
CA ILE A 30 7.40 12.89 -14.22
C ILE A 30 7.35 12.35 -12.79
N SER A 31 7.76 13.15 -11.81
CA SER A 31 7.91 12.71 -10.43
C SER A 31 6.58 12.47 -9.71
N VAL A 32 5.53 13.25 -9.99
CA VAL A 32 4.21 13.11 -9.33
C VAL A 32 3.58 11.72 -9.54
N PRO A 33 3.41 11.18 -10.77
CA PRO A 33 2.81 9.85 -10.94
C PRO A 33 3.65 8.73 -10.31
N ILE A 34 4.98 8.83 -10.39
CA ILE A 34 5.89 7.86 -9.75
C ILE A 34 5.74 7.90 -8.23
N TYR A 35 5.66 9.10 -7.66
CA TYR A 35 5.47 9.27 -6.23
C TYR A 35 4.12 8.71 -5.76
N ILE A 36 3.04 8.89 -6.52
CA ILE A 36 1.74 8.31 -6.21
C ILE A 36 1.83 6.79 -6.15
N GLN A 37 2.39 6.14 -7.18
CA GLN A 37 2.56 4.68 -7.19
C GLN A 37 3.40 4.17 -6.02
N TYR A 38 4.48 4.89 -5.68
CA TYR A 38 5.31 4.56 -4.52
C TYR A 38 4.51 4.61 -3.21
N VAL A 39 3.71 5.66 -3.02
CA VAL A 39 2.86 5.81 -1.83
C VAL A 39 1.76 4.74 -1.79
N GLU A 40 1.18 4.38 -2.93
CA GLU A 40 0.18 3.30 -3.02
C GLU A 40 0.79 1.96 -2.62
N GLY A 41 1.98 1.61 -3.12
CA GLY A 41 2.69 0.39 -2.72
C GLY A 41 3.10 0.38 -1.25
N ALA A 42 3.54 1.53 -0.71
CA ALA A 42 3.84 1.65 0.72
C ALA A 42 2.60 1.42 1.60
N ARG A 43 1.42 1.87 1.15
CA ARG A 43 0.14 1.62 1.85
C ARG A 43 -0.32 0.16 1.71
N ALA A 44 -0.01 -0.51 0.60
CA ALA A 44 -0.34 -1.91 0.41
C ALA A 44 0.51 -2.86 1.27
N ALA A 45 1.68 -2.42 1.73
CA ALA A 45 2.56 -3.23 2.59
C ALA A 45 1.89 -3.66 3.92
N ASP A 46 1.04 -2.80 4.47
CA ASP A 46 0.32 -3.02 5.72
C ASP A 46 -0.68 -4.21 5.63
N PRO A 47 -1.69 -4.18 4.73
CA PRO A 47 -2.57 -5.33 4.57
C PRO A 47 -1.83 -6.57 4.04
N GLN A 48 -0.75 -6.43 3.28
CA GLN A 48 0.06 -7.60 2.87
C GLN A 48 0.67 -8.34 4.06
N ALA A 49 1.22 -7.62 5.04
CA ALA A 49 1.77 -8.21 6.25
C ALA A 49 0.67 -8.92 7.06
N THR A 50 -0.46 -8.23 7.25
CA THR A 50 -1.61 -8.77 7.99
C THR A 50 -2.23 -9.99 7.31
N ILE A 51 -2.40 -9.97 5.99
CA ILE A 51 -2.84 -11.15 5.22
C ILE A 51 -1.87 -12.32 5.41
N GLY A 52 -0.56 -12.07 5.41
CA GLY A 52 0.43 -13.11 5.68
C GLY A 52 0.28 -13.73 7.07
N SER A 53 -0.03 -12.91 8.08
CA SER A 53 -0.34 -13.36 9.44
C SER A 53 -1.62 -14.20 9.48
N ILE A 54 -2.72 -13.69 8.89
CA ILE A 54 -4.00 -14.40 8.77
C ILE A 54 -3.79 -15.77 8.11
N TRP A 55 -3.06 -15.83 6.99
CA TRP A 55 -2.81 -17.09 6.31
C TRP A 55 -2.06 -18.10 7.19
N ASN A 56 -1.06 -17.64 7.95
CA ASN A 56 -0.35 -18.52 8.88
C ASN A 56 -1.28 -19.10 9.94
N GLN A 57 -2.19 -18.29 10.46
CA GLN A 57 -3.15 -18.72 11.47
C GLN A 57 -4.24 -19.61 10.90
N CYS A 58 -4.73 -19.36 9.67
CA CYS A 58 -5.62 -20.30 8.97
C CYS A 58 -5.00 -21.70 8.88
N LYS A 59 -3.70 -21.80 8.62
CA LYS A 59 -2.99 -23.09 8.59
C LYS A 59 -2.90 -23.73 9.98
N MET A 60 -2.70 -22.96 11.04
CA MET A 60 -2.69 -23.45 12.41
C MET A 60 -4.08 -23.95 12.82
N TYR A 61 -5.12 -23.15 12.59
CA TYR A 61 -6.51 -23.53 12.83
C TYR A 61 -6.86 -24.86 12.15
N ARG A 62 -6.43 -25.06 10.90
CA ARG A 62 -6.62 -26.34 10.20
C ARG A 62 -5.86 -27.51 10.82
N GLN A 63 -4.69 -27.28 11.42
CA GLN A 63 -3.97 -28.35 12.12
C GLN A 63 -4.74 -28.82 13.35
N ASP A 64 -5.43 -27.90 14.03
CA ASP A 64 -6.16 -28.19 15.26
C ASP A 64 -7.56 -28.75 14.98
N HIS A 65 -8.27 -28.22 13.98
CA HIS A 65 -9.67 -28.56 13.68
C HIS A 65 -9.86 -29.48 12.47
N GLY A 66 -8.83 -29.68 11.65
CA GLY A 66 -8.90 -30.45 10.41
C GLY A 66 -9.50 -29.68 9.22
N GLU A 67 -10.02 -28.48 9.44
CA GLU A 67 -10.67 -27.61 8.45
C GLU A 67 -10.16 -26.18 8.56
N TYR A 68 -10.17 -25.42 7.47
CA TYR A 68 -9.87 -23.98 7.47
C TYR A 68 -11.04 -23.16 8.05
N PRO A 69 -10.76 -21.98 8.63
CA PRO A 69 -11.82 -21.07 9.06
C PRO A 69 -12.58 -20.52 7.85
N THR A 70 -13.89 -20.34 7.98
CA THR A 70 -14.75 -19.76 6.92
C THR A 70 -14.83 -18.24 6.98
N ASP A 71 -14.45 -17.65 8.11
CA ASP A 71 -14.46 -16.22 8.37
C ASP A 71 -13.32 -15.84 9.32
N LEU A 72 -13.06 -14.54 9.42
CA LEU A 72 -12.01 -14.01 10.28
C LEU A 72 -12.36 -14.15 11.77
N GLN A 73 -13.65 -14.17 12.10
CA GLN A 73 -14.14 -14.19 13.47
C GLN A 73 -13.76 -15.49 14.18
N ALA A 74 -13.80 -16.62 13.47
CA ALA A 74 -13.32 -17.92 13.98
C ALA A 74 -11.84 -17.88 14.42
N LEU A 75 -11.00 -17.03 13.80
CA LEU A 75 -9.60 -16.87 14.22
C LEU A 75 -9.44 -15.91 15.42
N GLU A 76 -10.30 -14.89 15.51
CA GLU A 76 -10.29 -13.91 16.61
C GLU A 76 -10.81 -14.54 17.91
N ASP A 77 -11.88 -15.34 17.83
CA ASP A 77 -12.53 -15.98 19.00
C ASP A 77 -11.61 -16.96 19.72
N GLU A 78 -10.68 -17.59 19.00
CA GLU A 78 -9.71 -18.55 19.54
C GLU A 78 -8.34 -17.91 19.84
N GLU A 79 -8.26 -16.57 19.85
CA GLU A 79 -7.05 -15.78 20.16
C GLU A 79 -5.84 -16.10 19.26
N TYR A 80 -6.05 -16.65 18.05
CA TYR A 80 -4.96 -16.85 17.09
C TYR A 80 -4.49 -15.53 16.47
N LEU A 81 -5.39 -14.55 16.34
CA LEU A 81 -5.18 -13.31 15.60
C LEU A 81 -5.31 -12.07 16.47
N GLU A 82 -4.25 -11.27 16.54
CA GLU A 82 -4.33 -9.87 16.97
C GLU A 82 -3.93 -8.99 15.78
N ILE A 83 -4.90 -8.28 15.22
CA ILE A 83 -4.66 -7.18 14.28
C ILE A 83 -4.64 -5.90 15.10
N ASP A 84 -3.63 -5.05 14.88
CA ASP A 84 -3.59 -3.77 15.55
C ASP A 84 -4.79 -2.89 15.17
N ASP A 85 -5.24 -2.07 16.12
CA ASP A 85 -6.44 -1.26 15.93
C ASP A 85 -6.29 -0.26 14.77
N ALA A 86 -5.08 0.23 14.48
CA ALA A 86 -4.89 1.18 13.39
C ALA A 86 -5.08 0.51 12.03
N THR A 87 -4.59 -0.72 11.86
CA THR A 87 -4.81 -1.53 10.66
C THR A 87 -6.28 -1.90 10.52
N ARG A 88 -6.95 -2.33 11.59
CA ARG A 88 -8.39 -2.66 11.57
C ARG A 88 -9.25 -1.43 11.23
N GLU A 89 -8.84 -0.24 11.64
CA GLU A 89 -9.52 0.99 11.24
C GLU A 89 -9.35 1.32 9.76
N GLN A 90 -8.24 0.94 9.14
CA GLN A 90 -7.91 1.29 7.75
C GLN A 90 -8.25 0.19 6.74
N TRP A 91 -8.35 -1.06 7.18
CA TRP A 91 -8.49 -2.23 6.34
C TRP A 91 -9.44 -3.24 6.96
N GLU A 92 -10.40 -3.69 6.15
CA GLU A 92 -11.27 -4.82 6.45
C GLU A 92 -10.72 -6.07 5.77
N PHE A 93 -10.68 -7.20 6.48
CA PHE A 93 -10.15 -8.46 5.96
C PHE A 93 -11.25 -9.51 5.85
N GLN A 94 -11.21 -10.27 4.76
CA GLN A 94 -12.15 -11.33 4.47
C GLN A 94 -11.40 -12.57 3.98
N ILE A 95 -11.78 -13.72 4.54
CA ILE A 95 -11.36 -15.03 4.06
C ILE A 95 -12.39 -15.51 3.03
N VAL A 96 -11.92 -15.96 1.88
CA VAL A 96 -12.75 -16.47 0.80
C VAL A 96 -12.34 -17.90 0.48
N GLY A 97 -13.32 -18.80 0.53
CA GLY A 97 -13.14 -20.22 0.25
C GLY A 97 -14.12 -21.05 1.06
N GLY A 98 -13.75 -22.31 1.29
CA GLY A 98 -14.49 -23.25 2.11
C GLY A 98 -13.62 -23.97 3.15
N PRO A 99 -14.24 -24.76 4.03
CA PRO A 99 -13.56 -25.44 5.14
C PRO A 99 -12.45 -26.40 4.68
N GLN A 100 -12.52 -26.92 3.46
CA GLN A 100 -11.51 -27.84 2.93
C GLN A 100 -10.42 -27.14 2.11
N GLN A 101 -10.70 -25.94 1.59
CA GLN A 101 -9.78 -25.18 0.75
C GLN A 101 -10.09 -23.68 0.80
N LEU A 102 -9.08 -22.90 1.19
CA LEU A 102 -9.11 -21.46 1.02
C LEU A 102 -8.68 -21.09 -0.40
N ASP A 103 -9.38 -20.14 -1.00
CA ASP A 103 -9.09 -19.65 -2.32
C ASP A 103 -8.29 -18.35 -2.22
N GLN A 104 -8.80 -17.39 -1.45
CA GLN A 104 -8.25 -16.05 -1.37
C GLN A 104 -8.39 -15.44 0.02
N ILE A 105 -7.51 -14.50 0.34
CA ILE A 105 -7.68 -13.57 1.46
C ILE A 105 -7.70 -12.17 0.85
N ILE A 106 -8.78 -11.44 1.12
CA ILE A 106 -9.05 -10.13 0.53
C ILE A 106 -8.97 -9.09 1.65
N SER A 107 -8.31 -7.98 1.38
CA SER A 107 -8.34 -6.80 2.21
C SER A 107 -8.93 -5.63 1.42
N THR A 108 -9.87 -4.90 2.04
CA THR A 108 -10.52 -3.72 1.44
C THR A 108 -10.29 -2.51 2.33
N SER A 109 -9.81 -1.40 1.75
CA SER A 109 -9.58 -0.18 2.52
C SER A 109 -10.87 0.52 2.93
N THR A 110 -10.88 1.08 4.13
CA THR A 110 -12.00 1.84 4.68
C THR A 110 -11.89 3.34 4.34
N GLU A 111 -12.92 4.10 4.72
CA GLU A 111 -12.94 5.56 4.63
C GLU A 111 -11.86 6.25 5.47
N LYS A 112 -11.31 5.57 6.48
CA LYS A 112 -10.24 6.13 7.33
C LYS A 112 -8.86 6.03 6.69
N MET A 113 -8.70 5.21 5.65
CA MET A 113 -7.42 5.04 4.96
C MET A 113 -7.10 6.28 4.11
N LYS A 114 -5.91 6.88 4.30
CA LYS A 114 -5.51 8.13 3.62
C LYS A 114 -5.50 8.06 2.08
N GLY A 115 -5.47 6.86 1.50
CA GLY A 115 -5.53 6.59 0.07
C GLY A 115 -6.95 6.42 -0.49
N GLY A 116 -7.97 6.57 0.35
CA GLY A 116 -9.38 6.42 0.02
C GLY A 116 -9.92 5.00 0.25
N ALA A 117 -11.24 4.89 0.39
CA ALA A 117 -11.94 3.63 0.56
C ALA A 117 -11.99 2.78 -0.73
N GLY A 118 -12.26 1.49 -0.57
CA GLY A 118 -12.54 0.55 -1.67
C GLY A 118 -11.31 0.10 -2.46
N LYS A 119 -10.10 0.34 -1.95
CA LYS A 119 -8.86 -0.22 -2.52
C LYS A 119 -8.73 -1.67 -2.06
N ILE A 120 -8.44 -2.57 -2.99
CA ILE A 120 -8.42 -4.01 -2.72
C ILE A 120 -7.00 -4.54 -2.82
N VAL A 121 -6.54 -5.25 -1.80
CA VAL A 121 -5.32 -6.07 -1.83
C VAL A 121 -5.73 -7.52 -1.65
N MET A 122 -5.32 -8.39 -2.56
CA MET A 122 -5.76 -9.77 -2.63
C MET A 122 -4.57 -10.71 -2.58
N TYR A 123 -4.68 -11.78 -1.80
CA TYR A 123 -3.74 -12.89 -1.80
C TYR A 123 -4.42 -14.14 -2.34
N ASP A 124 -3.90 -14.70 -3.42
CA ASP A 124 -4.35 -15.97 -3.97
C ASP A 124 -3.56 -17.10 -3.32
N VAL A 125 -4.26 -17.96 -2.56
CA VAL A 125 -3.65 -19.02 -1.76
C VAL A 125 -3.01 -20.11 -2.62
N ARG A 126 -3.58 -20.35 -3.81
CA ARG A 126 -3.12 -21.41 -4.74
C ARG A 126 -1.81 -21.02 -5.43
N THR A 127 -1.69 -19.75 -5.83
CA THR A 127 -0.51 -19.23 -6.55
C THR A 127 0.51 -18.61 -5.61
N GLY A 128 0.12 -18.26 -4.39
CA GLY A 128 0.96 -17.55 -3.42
C GLY A 128 1.26 -16.10 -3.83
N LYS A 129 0.51 -15.53 -4.76
CA LYS A 129 0.74 -14.19 -5.30
C LYS A 129 -0.21 -13.16 -4.68
N PHE A 130 0.32 -11.97 -4.44
CA PHE A 130 -0.47 -10.80 -4.12
C PHE A 130 -0.87 -10.04 -5.40
N SER A 131 -2.05 -9.43 -5.39
CA SER A 131 -2.57 -8.61 -6.50
C SER A 131 -3.45 -7.48 -5.99
N GLY A 132 -3.66 -6.45 -6.82
CA GLY A 132 -4.56 -5.33 -6.51
C GLY A 132 -3.83 -4.00 -6.28
N TYR A 133 -4.37 -3.17 -5.41
CA TYR A 133 -3.92 -1.81 -5.12
C TYR A 133 -2.46 -1.76 -4.67
N GLY A 134 -1.69 -0.81 -5.22
CA GLY A 134 -0.29 -0.59 -4.86
C GLY A 134 0.66 -1.71 -5.29
N LEU A 135 0.16 -2.73 -5.99
CA LEU A 135 0.94 -3.87 -6.43
C LEU A 135 1.10 -3.85 -7.95
N PRO A 136 2.22 -4.37 -8.47
CA PRO A 136 2.38 -4.54 -9.90
C PRO A 136 1.22 -5.38 -10.43
N SER A 137 0.46 -4.85 -11.39
CA SER A 137 -0.44 -5.68 -12.18
C SER A 137 0.42 -6.75 -12.85
N ASP A 138 0.09 -8.04 -12.71
CA ASP A 138 0.80 -9.16 -13.32
C ASP A 138 0.67 -9.08 -14.86
N GLN A 139 1.39 -8.15 -15.48
CA GLN A 139 1.64 -8.07 -16.91
C GLN A 139 2.90 -8.88 -17.19
N GLY A 140 2.77 -10.21 -17.12
CA GLY A 140 3.94 -11.09 -17.20
C GLY A 140 3.66 -12.57 -17.07
N SER A 141 2.67 -13.08 -17.81
CA SER A 141 2.66 -14.49 -18.23
C SER A 141 1.99 -14.62 -19.59
N GLU A 142 2.72 -14.19 -20.63
CA GLU A 142 2.63 -14.80 -21.96
C GLU A 142 3.83 -15.73 -22.15
#